data_AF-A0A536ZKP2-F1
#
_entry.id   AF-A0A536ZKP2-F1
#
_cell.length_a   1.000
_cell.length_b   1.000
_cell.length_c   1.000
_cell.angle_alpha   90.00
_cell.angle_beta   90.00
_cell.angle_gamma   90.00
#
_symmetry.space_group_name_H-M   'P 1'
#
loop_
_entity.id
_entity.type
_entity.pdbx_description
1 polymer ?
#
loop_
_entity_poly.entity_id
_entity_poly.type
_entity_poly.pdbx_seq_one_letter_code
_entity_poly.pdbx_strand_id
1 'polypeptide(L)'
;MLKISHAFDAGAIEPIAFDRADDIRVDIRADSHADFRQWFYFRLQGARGQACRIRFGNAGRCTYVDGWPGYRAVASYDRRQWFRVPTSFDGTVLEIAHVPERDSVWYAYFEPYSWERHLELLGRAEDSPRARVRDLGSTVEGHDLNLVTVGTPGEGKRSFWI
;
A
#
# COMPACT_ATOMS: atom_id res chain seq x y z
N MET A 1 2.69 23.11 9.94
CA MET A 1 1.43 22.40 10.20
C MET A 1 1.54 21.02 9.58
N LEU A 2 1.13 19.98 10.31
CA LEU A 2 1.13 18.62 9.81
C LEU A 2 -0.09 18.38 8.91
N LYS A 3 0.06 17.49 7.93
CA LYS A 3 -1.04 17.07 7.06
C LYS A 3 -0.92 15.58 6.75
N ILE A 4 -2.05 14.88 6.85
CA ILE A 4 -2.19 13.52 6.34
C ILE A 4 -3.04 13.55 5.07
N SER A 5 -2.56 12.92 4.01
CA SER A 5 -3.31 12.76 2.74
C SER A 5 -3.38 11.28 2.36
N HIS A 6 -4.52 10.86 1.83
CA HIS A 6 -4.74 9.49 1.34
C HIS A 6 -5.64 9.44 0.10
N ALA A 7 -6.00 10.59 -0.49
CA ALA A 7 -6.78 10.67 -1.72
C ALA A 7 -5.88 10.44 -2.96
N PHE A 8 -5.43 9.20 -3.12
CA PHE A 8 -4.63 8.71 -4.24
C PHE A 8 -4.79 7.19 -4.35
N ASP A 9 -4.31 6.61 -5.45
CA ASP A 9 -4.37 5.16 -5.71
C ASP A 9 -3.83 4.33 -4.53
N ALA A 10 -4.59 3.30 -4.15
CA ALA A 10 -4.43 2.46 -2.97
C ALA A 10 -4.43 3.19 -1.61
N GLY A 11 -4.67 4.50 -1.56
CA GLY A 11 -4.66 5.27 -0.31
C GLY A 11 -5.80 4.87 0.64
N ALA A 12 -5.43 4.52 1.88
CA ALA A 12 -6.37 4.06 2.90
C ALA A 12 -5.84 4.40 4.30
N ILE A 13 -6.53 5.32 4.98
CA ILE A 13 -6.34 5.63 6.40
C ILE A 13 -7.54 6.48 6.88
N GLU A 14 -7.82 6.46 8.18
CA GLU A 14 -8.75 7.38 8.84
C GLU A 14 -7.96 8.28 9.81
N PRO A 15 -7.66 9.54 9.45
CA PRO A 15 -6.97 10.45 10.36
C PRO A 15 -7.86 10.85 11.54
N ILE A 16 -7.38 10.72 12.77
CA ILE A 16 -8.13 11.09 13.99
C ILE A 16 -7.62 12.40 14.59
N ALA A 17 -6.30 12.49 14.82
CA ALA A 17 -5.65 13.69 15.34
C ALA A 17 -4.19 13.74 14.87
N PHE A 18 -3.70 14.92 14.48
CA PHE A 18 -2.34 15.05 13.95
C PHE A 18 -1.78 16.46 14.14
N ASP A 19 -2.21 17.19 15.17
CA ASP A 19 -1.70 18.54 15.46
C ASP A 19 -0.25 18.54 15.99
N ARG A 20 0.19 17.38 16.52
CA ARG A 20 1.51 17.17 17.13
C ARG A 20 2.21 15.96 16.53
N ALA A 21 3.49 16.09 16.22
CA ALA A 21 4.26 14.99 15.62
C ALA A 21 4.43 13.80 16.58
N ASP A 22 4.60 14.06 17.87
CA ASP A 22 4.79 13.04 18.91
C ASP A 22 3.49 12.33 19.35
N ASP A 23 2.34 12.70 18.77
CA ASP A 23 1.04 12.09 19.02
C ASP A 23 0.10 12.18 17.80
N ILE A 24 0.53 11.55 16.70
CA ILE A 24 -0.32 11.35 15.52
C ILE A 24 -1.20 10.11 15.77
N ARG A 25 -2.51 10.25 15.61
CA ARG A 25 -3.50 9.19 15.80
C ARG A 25 -4.28 8.96 14.53
N VAL A 26 -4.36 7.72 14.13
CA VAL A 26 -5.04 7.25 12.92
C VAL A 26 -5.76 5.94 13.21
N ASP A 27 -6.69 5.58 12.35
CA ASP A 27 -7.30 4.25 12.31
C ASP A 27 -7.13 3.63 10.91
N ILE A 28 -7.06 2.31 10.86
CA ILE A 28 -7.05 1.52 9.64
C ILE A 28 -8.48 1.44 9.12
N ARG A 29 -8.72 2.01 7.93
CA ARG A 29 -10.01 1.97 7.24
C ARG A 29 -10.37 0.52 6.88
N ALA A 30 -11.65 0.18 6.93
CA ALA A 30 -12.12 -1.07 6.34
C ALA A 30 -12.02 -1.08 4.81
N ASP A 31 -12.08 -2.28 4.25
CA ASP A 31 -12.31 -2.49 2.83
C ASP A 31 -13.66 -1.87 2.41
N SER A 32 -13.77 -1.46 1.15
CA SER A 32 -14.90 -0.65 0.67
C SER A 32 -16.26 -1.35 0.82
N HIS A 33 -16.29 -2.67 0.75
CA HIS A 33 -17.51 -3.49 0.78
C HIS A 33 -17.39 -4.73 1.69
N ALA A 34 -16.50 -4.69 2.69
CA ALA A 34 -16.32 -5.76 3.67
C ALA A 34 -15.76 -5.24 5.00
N ASP A 35 -16.01 -5.95 6.09
CA ASP A 35 -15.50 -5.60 7.42
C ASP A 35 -14.00 -5.89 7.60
N PHE A 36 -13.32 -6.40 6.57
CA PHE A 36 -11.88 -6.66 6.59
C PHE A 36 -11.08 -5.37 6.72
N ARG A 37 -10.01 -5.40 7.52
CA ARG A 37 -9.14 -4.24 7.77
C ARG A 37 -7.71 -4.73 8.03
N GLN A 38 -6.76 -4.27 7.23
CA GLN A 38 -5.33 -4.53 7.44
C GLN A 38 -4.46 -3.53 6.68
N TRP A 39 -4.81 -3.28 5.42
CA TRP A 39 -4.08 -2.39 4.55
C TRP A 39 -4.17 -0.94 5.02
N PHE A 40 -3.03 -0.26 5.06
CA PHE A 40 -2.97 1.19 5.19
C PHE A 40 -1.97 1.75 4.19
N TYR A 41 -2.25 2.95 3.68
CA TYR A 41 -1.33 3.70 2.85
C TYR A 41 -1.70 5.19 2.88
N PHE A 42 -0.79 6.02 3.37
CA PHE A 42 -1.01 7.46 3.49
C PHE A 42 0.30 8.24 3.37
N ARG A 43 0.16 9.55 3.19
CA ARG A 43 1.25 10.53 3.12
C ARG A 43 1.19 11.44 4.33
N LEU A 44 2.31 11.57 5.04
CA LEU A 44 2.52 12.58 6.08
C LEU A 44 3.37 13.73 5.52
N GLN A 45 2.95 14.97 5.79
CA GLN A 45 3.65 16.18 5.35
C GLN A 45 3.92 17.14 6.52
N GLY A 46 4.99 17.94 6.40
CA GLY A 46 5.35 18.99 7.35
C GLY A 46 6.04 18.50 8.62
N ALA A 47 6.53 17.26 8.61
CA ALA A 47 7.11 16.57 9.77
C ALA A 47 8.64 16.41 9.72
N ARG A 48 9.32 17.13 8.82
CA ARG A 48 10.78 17.02 8.65
C ARG A 48 11.52 17.29 9.96
N GLY A 49 12.42 16.38 10.32
CA GLY A 49 13.26 16.48 11.52
C GLY A 49 12.51 16.31 12.85
N GLN A 50 11.21 16.01 12.82
CA GLN A 50 10.41 15.84 14.05
C GLN A 50 10.28 14.36 14.38
N ALA A 51 10.40 14.01 15.67
CA ALA A 51 10.16 12.65 16.15
C ALA A 51 8.67 12.31 16.08
N CYS A 52 8.27 11.66 14.99
CA CYS A 52 6.88 11.26 14.79
C CYS A 52 6.57 9.98 15.56
N ARG A 53 5.41 9.98 16.24
CA ARG A 53 4.77 8.77 16.75
C ARG A 53 3.38 8.66 16.15
N ILE A 54 3.19 7.67 15.29
CA ILE A 54 1.92 7.44 14.58
C ILE A 54 1.27 6.19 15.16
N ARG A 55 0.12 6.38 15.80
CA ARG A 55 -0.62 5.33 16.53
C ARG A 55 -1.87 4.93 15.75
N PHE A 56 -1.96 3.66 15.41
CA PHE A 56 -3.14 3.05 14.82
C PHE A 56 -4.02 2.50 15.95
N GLY A 57 -5.05 3.26 16.32
CA GLY A 57 -5.85 2.99 17.52
C GLY A 57 -6.69 1.72 17.44
N ASN A 58 -7.05 1.31 16.22
CA ASN A 58 -7.85 0.13 15.95
C ASN A 58 -7.06 -1.10 15.47
N ALA A 59 -5.72 -1.11 15.58
CA ALA A 59 -4.89 -2.21 15.06
C ALA A 59 -5.22 -3.58 15.68
N GLY A 60 -5.56 -3.63 16.97
CA GLY A 60 -6.02 -4.85 17.66
C GLY A 60 -7.39 -5.35 17.24
N ARG A 61 -8.09 -4.62 16.35
CA ARG A 61 -9.37 -5.00 15.74
C ARG A 61 -9.24 -5.31 14.24
N CYS A 62 -8.01 -5.34 13.71
CA CYS A 62 -7.76 -5.75 12.33
C CYS A 62 -8.03 -7.24 12.12
N THR A 63 -8.22 -7.64 10.87
CA THR A 63 -8.54 -9.03 10.52
C THR A 63 -7.45 -10.00 10.94
N TYR A 64 -6.18 -9.61 10.79
CA TYR A 64 -5.03 -10.44 11.10
C TYR A 64 -4.16 -9.76 12.17
N VAL A 65 -4.68 -9.70 13.40
CA VAL A 65 -3.97 -9.11 14.56
C VAL A 65 -2.63 -9.80 14.81
N ASP A 66 -2.56 -11.13 14.63
CA ASP A 66 -1.34 -11.92 14.76
C ASP A 66 -0.27 -11.59 13.71
N GLY A 67 -0.61 -10.77 12.70
CA GLY A 67 0.34 -10.24 11.73
C GLY A 67 1.15 -9.04 12.26
N TRP A 68 0.79 -8.45 13.41
CA TRP A 68 1.47 -7.28 13.97
C TRP A 68 2.70 -7.55 14.84
N PRO A 69 2.78 -8.63 15.64
CA PRO A 69 4.00 -8.98 16.35
C PRO A 69 5.20 -9.12 15.40
N GLY A 70 6.26 -8.33 15.62
CA GLY A 70 7.46 -8.31 14.78
C GLY A 70 7.33 -7.60 13.43
N TYR A 71 6.13 -7.13 13.07
CA TYR A 71 5.90 -6.35 11.87
C TYR A 71 6.56 -4.97 11.94
N ARG A 72 7.00 -4.48 10.77
CA ARG A 72 7.55 -3.14 10.60
C ARG A 72 6.91 -2.46 9.40
N ALA A 73 6.33 -1.28 9.59
CA ALA A 73 5.79 -0.51 8.47
C ALA A 73 6.86 -0.17 7.43
N VAL A 74 6.45 -0.04 6.17
CA VAL A 74 7.32 0.51 5.14
C VAL A 74 7.06 2.00 4.98
N ALA A 75 8.11 2.75 4.70
CA ALA A 75 8.06 4.16 4.38
C ALA A 75 8.83 4.46 3.09
N SER A 76 8.47 5.56 2.43
CA SER A 76 9.16 6.04 1.23
C SER A 76 9.09 7.55 1.14
N TYR A 77 10.14 8.16 0.59
CA TYR A 77 10.17 9.60 0.31
C TYR A 77 9.80 9.95 -1.14
N ASP A 78 9.78 8.97 -2.05
CA ASP A 78 9.63 9.16 -3.50
C ASP A 78 8.69 8.15 -4.16
N ARG A 79 8.08 7.25 -3.37
CA ARG A 79 7.23 6.12 -3.81
C ARG A 79 7.96 5.09 -4.69
N ARG A 80 9.29 5.13 -4.75
CA ARG A 80 10.13 4.21 -5.54
C ARG A 80 11.04 3.40 -4.64
N GLN A 81 11.70 4.05 -3.69
CA GLN A 81 12.55 3.38 -2.69
C GLN A 81 11.80 3.27 -1.38
N TRP A 82 11.61 2.03 -0.93
CA TRP A 82 10.88 1.71 0.29
C TRP A 82 11.82 1.11 1.34
N PHE A 83 11.65 1.53 2.58
CA PHE A 83 12.46 1.08 3.72
C PHE A 83 11.58 0.80 4.94
N ARG A 84 12.02 -0.09 5.83
CA ARG A 84 11.28 -0.42 7.05
C ARG A 84 11.55 0.61 8.15
N VAL A 85 10.52 1.09 8.82
CA VAL A 85 10.64 2.00 9.99
C VAL A 85 10.44 1.23 11.30
N PRO A 86 10.94 1.73 12.44
CA PRO A 86 10.63 1.16 13.75
C PRO A 86 9.12 1.11 13.97
N THR A 87 8.61 -0.04 14.41
CA THR A 87 7.20 -0.27 14.66
C THR A 87 7.05 -1.23 15.83
N SER A 88 6.08 -0.97 16.69
CA SER A 88 5.73 -1.83 17.82
C SER A 88 4.23 -2.05 17.89
N PHE A 89 3.82 -3.18 18.46
CA PHE A 89 2.43 -3.51 18.71
C PHE A 89 2.31 -3.98 20.16
N ASP A 90 1.37 -3.41 20.92
CA ASP A 90 1.17 -3.73 22.34
C ASP A 90 0.00 -4.69 22.61
N GLY A 91 -0.62 -5.22 21.54
CA GLY A 91 -1.84 -6.02 21.60
C GLY A 91 -3.10 -5.25 21.20
N THR A 92 -3.08 -3.91 21.24
CA THR A 92 -4.21 -3.06 20.87
C THR A 92 -3.82 -2.00 19.83
N VAL A 93 -2.67 -1.34 20.03
CA VAL A 93 -2.21 -0.21 19.22
C VAL A 93 -0.93 -0.60 18.50
N LEU A 94 -0.89 -0.33 17.19
CA LEU A 94 0.34 -0.34 16.40
C LEU A 94 0.93 1.08 16.45
N GLU A 95 2.21 1.23 16.78
CA GLU A 95 2.91 2.52 16.81
C GLU A 95 4.10 2.49 15.84
N ILE A 96 4.16 3.46 14.92
CA ILE A 96 5.35 3.77 14.12
C ILE A 96 6.12 4.89 14.82
N ALA A 97 7.42 4.69 15.04
CA ALA A 97 8.33 5.71 15.56
C ALA A 97 9.39 6.06 14.50
N HIS A 98 9.34 7.26 13.94
CA HIS A 98 10.21 7.66 12.82
C HIS A 98 10.49 9.16 12.83
N VAL A 99 11.70 9.57 12.48
CA VAL A 99 12.08 10.98 12.28
C VAL A 99 12.23 11.22 10.77
N PRO A 100 11.25 11.83 10.07
CA PRO A 100 11.33 12.02 8.64
C PRO A 100 12.47 12.96 8.23
N GLU A 101 13.26 12.57 7.23
CA GLU A 101 14.35 13.40 6.70
C GLU A 101 13.87 14.48 5.71
N ARG A 102 12.65 14.30 5.18
CA ARG A 102 12.03 15.19 4.18
C ARG A 102 10.65 15.65 4.65
N ASP A 103 10.18 16.74 4.05
CA ASP A 103 8.87 17.34 4.36
C ASP A 103 7.66 16.48 3.93
N SER A 104 7.91 15.37 3.24
CA SER A 104 6.90 14.48 2.72
C SER A 104 7.40 13.04 2.79
N VAL A 105 6.64 12.18 3.45
CA VAL A 105 6.91 10.75 3.56
C VAL A 105 5.61 9.98 3.44
N TRP A 106 5.67 8.83 2.77
CA TRP A 106 4.57 7.88 2.68
C TRP A 106 4.83 6.74 3.64
N TYR A 107 3.76 6.24 4.28
CA TYR A 107 3.78 5.03 5.08
C TYR A 107 2.75 4.06 4.52
N ALA A 108 3.12 2.80 4.37
CA ALA A 108 2.24 1.77 3.85
C ALA A 108 2.42 0.44 4.58
N TYR A 109 1.41 -0.43 4.45
CA TYR A 109 1.47 -1.78 5.00
C TYR A 109 2.59 -2.61 4.33
N PHE A 110 2.68 -2.48 3.00
CA PHE A 110 3.72 -3.04 2.12
C PHE A 110 3.99 -2.07 0.95
N GLU A 111 5.03 -2.30 0.15
CA GLU A 111 5.31 -1.50 -1.06
C GLU A 111 4.10 -1.56 -2.03
N PRO A 112 3.42 -0.43 -2.31
CA PRO A 112 2.28 -0.39 -3.20
C PRO A 112 2.69 -0.59 -4.66
N TYR A 113 1.87 -1.33 -5.42
CA TYR A 113 1.95 -1.44 -6.87
C TYR A 113 0.77 -0.68 -7.48
N SER A 114 1.01 0.52 -8.02
CA SER A 114 -0.07 1.37 -8.54
C SER A 114 -0.69 0.81 -9.82
N TRP A 115 -1.93 1.23 -10.07
CA TRP A 115 -2.63 1.01 -11.32
C TRP A 115 -1.85 1.53 -12.52
N GLU A 116 -1.26 2.72 -12.42
CA GLU A 116 -0.41 3.28 -13.48
C GLU A 116 0.79 2.37 -13.79
N ARG A 117 1.45 1.82 -12.76
CA ARG A 117 2.57 0.88 -12.93
C ARG A 117 2.10 -0.44 -13.55
N HIS A 118 0.86 -0.85 -13.28
CA HIS A 118 0.23 -2.01 -13.91
C HIS A 118 0.00 -1.78 -15.40
N LEU A 119 -0.55 -0.62 -15.79
CA LEU A 119 -0.73 -0.27 -17.21
C LEU A 119 0.62 -0.19 -17.95
N GLU A 120 1.66 0.37 -17.32
CA GLU A 120 3.02 0.34 -17.87
C GLU A 120 3.55 -1.09 -18.04
N LEU A 121 3.25 -1.99 -17.10
CA LEU A 121 3.64 -3.40 -17.21
C LEU A 121 2.98 -4.07 -18.41
N LEU A 122 1.69 -3.82 -18.65
CA LEU A 122 0.99 -4.35 -19.81
C LEU A 122 1.61 -3.83 -21.12
N GLY A 123 1.91 -2.53 -21.20
CA GLY A 123 2.61 -1.95 -22.35
C GLY A 123 3.96 -2.61 -22.60
N ARG A 124 4.79 -2.76 -21.56
CA ARG A 124 6.09 -3.48 -21.66
C ARG A 124 5.92 -4.95 -22.07
N ALA A 125 4.85 -5.60 -21.66
CA ALA A 125 4.56 -6.97 -22.08
C ALA A 125 4.23 -7.01 -23.58
N GLU A 126 3.37 -6.11 -24.05
CA GLU A 126 2.96 -6.02 -25.47
C GLU A 126 4.15 -5.70 -26.40
N ASP A 127 5.14 -4.92 -25.93
CA ASP A 127 6.38 -4.63 -26.68
C ASP A 127 7.22 -5.89 -26.99
N SER A 128 6.98 -7.00 -26.27
CA SER A 128 7.69 -8.25 -26.49
C SER A 128 7.08 -9.04 -27.65
N PRO A 129 7.87 -9.48 -28.65
CA PRO A 129 7.36 -10.32 -29.74
C PRO A 129 6.93 -11.72 -29.28
N ARG A 130 7.19 -12.06 -28.01
CA ARG A 130 6.85 -13.34 -27.40
C ARG A 130 5.59 -13.27 -26.55
N ALA A 131 5.02 -12.09 -26.32
CA ALA A 131 3.86 -11.95 -25.47
C ALA A 131 2.68 -11.35 -26.25
N ARG A 132 1.47 -11.59 -25.74
CA ARG A 132 0.26 -10.93 -26.17
C ARG A 132 -0.58 -10.56 -24.96
N VAL A 133 -1.02 -9.32 -24.89
CA VAL A 133 -2.01 -8.86 -23.91
C VAL A 133 -3.40 -8.96 -24.54
N ARG A 134 -4.33 -9.61 -23.84
CA ARG A 134 -5.72 -9.74 -24.26
C ARG A 134 -6.63 -9.22 -23.17
N ASP A 135 -7.66 -8.48 -23.56
CA ASP A 135 -8.75 -8.12 -22.68
C ASP A 135 -9.64 -9.34 -22.38
N LEU A 136 -9.97 -9.54 -21.11
CA LEU A 136 -10.93 -10.55 -20.62
C LEU A 136 -12.28 -9.93 -20.24
N GLY A 137 -12.39 -8.61 -20.21
CA GLY A 137 -13.55 -7.86 -19.76
C GLY A 137 -13.21 -6.91 -18.62
N SER A 138 -14.22 -6.51 -17.84
CA SER A 138 -14.06 -5.47 -16.82
C SER A 138 -14.38 -5.96 -15.41
N THR A 139 -13.76 -5.33 -14.42
CA THR A 139 -14.09 -5.48 -12.99
C THR A 139 -15.43 -4.81 -12.66
N VAL A 140 -15.89 -4.95 -11.41
CA VAL A 140 -17.14 -4.34 -10.94
C VAL A 140 -17.15 -2.81 -11.11
N GLU A 141 -16.00 -2.15 -10.95
CA GLU A 141 -15.84 -0.70 -11.11
C GLU A 141 -15.42 -0.29 -12.53
N GLY A 142 -15.40 -1.24 -13.47
CA GLY A 142 -15.13 -0.95 -14.89
C GLY A 142 -13.66 -0.86 -15.27
N HIS A 143 -12.73 -1.31 -14.42
CA HIS A 143 -11.31 -1.43 -14.80
C HIS A 143 -11.09 -2.66 -15.70
N ASP A 144 -10.14 -2.58 -16.63
CA ASP A 144 -9.80 -3.69 -17.52
C ASP A 144 -9.20 -4.88 -16.75
N LEU A 145 -9.59 -6.09 -17.13
CA LEU A 145 -8.98 -7.33 -16.68
C LEU A 145 -8.20 -7.96 -17.84
N ASN A 146 -6.88 -7.89 -17.78
CA ASN A 146 -6.04 -8.35 -18.89
C ASN A 146 -5.34 -9.68 -18.60
N LEU A 147 -5.24 -10.51 -19.64
CA LEU A 147 -4.42 -11.72 -19.68
C LEU A 147 -3.16 -11.48 -20.50
N VAL A 148 -2.00 -11.72 -19.90
CA VAL A 148 -0.73 -11.76 -20.62
C VAL A 148 -0.38 -13.22 -20.95
N THR A 149 -0.35 -13.57 -22.23
CA THR A 149 0.11 -14.89 -22.68
C THR A 149 1.55 -14.77 -23.19
N VAL A 150 2.48 -15.51 -22.58
CA VAL A 150 3.88 -15.56 -23.01
C VAL A 150 4.15 -16.89 -23.75
N GLY A 151 4.62 -16.78 -24.98
CA GLY A 151 4.84 -17.88 -25.90
C GLY A 151 3.67 -18.11 -26.86
N THR A 152 3.78 -19.16 -27.68
CA THR A 152 2.74 -19.56 -28.63
C THR A 152 2.16 -20.90 -28.19
N PRO A 153 0.83 -20.99 -27.96
CA PRO A 153 0.15 -22.26 -27.79
C PRO A 153 0.45 -23.20 -28.97
N GLY A 154 0.53 -24.50 -28.71
CA GLY A 154 0.82 -25.48 -29.74
C GLY A 154 0.74 -26.90 -29.21
N GLU A 155 0.65 -27.84 -30.12
CA GLU A 155 0.60 -29.27 -29.80
C GLU A 155 1.81 -29.68 -28.94
N GLY A 156 1.55 -30.49 -27.91
CA GLY A 156 2.57 -30.93 -26.95
C GLY A 156 3.02 -29.88 -25.93
N LYS A 157 2.53 -28.63 -25.97
CA LYS A 157 2.86 -27.60 -24.97
C LYS A 157 1.88 -27.64 -23.79
N ARG A 158 2.42 -27.49 -22.58
CA ARG A 158 1.65 -27.36 -21.34
C ARG A 158 1.23 -25.91 -21.11
N SER A 159 0.04 -25.73 -20.54
CA SER A 159 -0.45 -24.42 -20.10
C SER A 159 -0.11 -24.23 -18.62
N PHE A 160 0.53 -23.12 -18.29
CA PHE A 160 0.84 -22.73 -16.91
C PHE A 160 0.12 -21.42 -16.60
N TRP A 161 -0.53 -21.38 -15.44
CA TRP A 161 -1.24 -20.20 -14.95
C TRP A 161 -0.51 -19.67 -13.72
N ILE A 162 -0.33 -18.35 -13.69
CA ILE A 162 0.21 -17.57 -12.58
C ILE A 162 -0.87 -16.57 -12.19
#